data_AF-A0A1K0FHI1-F1
#
_entry.id   AF-A0A1K0FHI1-F1
#
_cell.length_a   1.000
_cell.length_b   1.000
_cell.length_c   1.000
_cell.angle_alpha   90.00
_cell.angle_beta   90.00
_cell.angle_gamma   90.00
#
_symmetry.space_group_name_H-M   'P 1'
#
loop_
_entity.id
_entity.type
_entity.pdbx_description
1 polymer ?
#
loop_
_entity_poly.entity_id
_entity_poly.type
_entity_poly.pdbx_seq_one_letter_code
_entity_poly.pdbx_strand_id
1 'polypeptide(L)' 'MLQDGRMGHFDGSVQARYSHITPAMRRQFLAHLTTLWEGALDARLGMASHSPVAVLDHLLDARRKEGGE' A
#
# COMPACT_ATOMS: atom_id res chain seq x y z
N MET A 1 22.84 -42.08 13.82
CA MET A 1 22.80 -40.84 14.64
C MET A 1 23.37 -39.69 13.81
N LEU A 2 22.88 -38.47 14.05
CA LEU A 2 23.07 -37.19 13.33
C LEU A 2 22.29 -37.09 12.00
N GLN A 3 21.01 -36.70 12.01
CA GLN A 3 20.50 -35.31 12.04
C GLN A 3 20.96 -34.49 10.81
N ASP A 4 20.12 -34.45 9.77
CA ASP A 4 20.04 -33.28 8.90
C ASP A 4 18.55 -32.93 8.72
N GLY A 5 18.12 -31.91 9.45
CA GLY A 5 16.81 -31.30 9.32
C GLY A 5 16.77 -30.44 8.06
N ARG A 6 16.56 -31.07 6.90
CA ARG A 6 16.32 -30.36 5.65
C ARG A 6 14.89 -30.52 5.17
N MET A 7 14.27 -29.37 4.99
CA MET A 7 13.06 -29.15 4.19
C MET A 7 11.86 -29.92 4.74
N GLY A 8 11.21 -29.39 5.76
CA GLY A 8 10.46 -28.16 5.57
C GLY A 8 9.44 -28.47 4.49
N HIS A 9 8.30 -28.99 4.95
CA HIS A 9 7.05 -29.12 4.24
C HIS A 9 6.92 -27.91 3.30
N PHE A 10 7.36 -28.07 2.04
CA PHE A 10 7.15 -27.06 1.03
C PHE A 10 5.69 -27.25 0.70
N ASP A 11 4.87 -26.53 1.47
CA ASP A 11 3.44 -26.45 1.33
C ASP A 11 3.13 -26.18 -0.14
N GLY A 12 2.81 -27.26 -0.85
CA GLY A 12 2.46 -27.25 -2.27
C GLY A 12 1.18 -26.49 -2.56
N SER A 13 0.64 -25.72 -1.60
CA SER A 13 -0.54 -24.89 -1.74
C SER A 13 -0.23 -23.46 -2.19
N VAL A 14 1.02 -22.98 -2.05
CA VAL A 14 1.37 -21.58 -2.38
C VAL A 14 1.68 -21.37 -3.86
N GLN A 15 2.13 -22.38 -4.60
CA GLN A 15 2.49 -22.22 -6.03
C GLN A 15 1.28 -22.16 -6.98
N ALA A 16 0.10 -22.65 -6.59
CA ALA A 16 -1.07 -22.73 -7.49
C ALA A 16 -1.95 -21.48 -7.52
N ARG A 17 -1.74 -20.49 -6.63
CA ARG A 17 -2.61 -19.31 -6.47
C ARG A 17 -2.09 -18.01 -7.09
N TYR A 18 -0.85 -17.97 -7.57
CA TYR A 18 -0.25 -16.79 -8.18
C TYR A 18 0.00 -16.94 -9.69
N SER A 19 -0.74 -17.83 -10.37
CA SER A 19 -0.34 -18.27 -11.70
C SER A 19 -0.38 -17.19 -12.78
N HIS A 20 -1.21 -16.14 -12.74
CA HIS A 20 -1.04 -14.96 -13.61
C HIS A 20 -1.67 -13.71 -12.98
N ILE A 21 -0.86 -12.70 -12.66
CA ILE A 21 -1.38 -11.36 -12.34
C ILE A 21 -1.99 -10.80 -13.63
N THR A 22 -3.31 -10.72 -13.70
CA THR A 22 -3.97 -10.11 -14.85
C THR A 22 -3.82 -8.59 -14.80
N PRO A 23 -3.87 -7.90 -15.95
CA PRO A 23 -3.90 -6.44 -15.97
C PRO A 23 -5.03 -5.85 -15.13
N ALA A 24 -6.17 -6.55 -15.04
CA ALA A 24 -7.30 -6.15 -14.21
C ALA A 24 -6.97 -6.19 -12.71
N MET A 25 -6.34 -7.27 -12.24
CA MET A 25 -5.89 -7.39 -10.84
C MET A 25 -4.87 -6.31 -10.48
N ARG A 26 -3.94 -6.01 -11.40
CA ARG A 26 -2.97 -4.93 -11.19
C ARG A 26 -3.67 -3.57 -11.09
N ARG A 27 -4.62 -3.27 -11.97
CA ARG A 27 -5.38 -2.01 -11.90
C ARG A 27 -6.17 -1.89 -10.60
N GLN A 28 -6.85 -2.96 -10.19
CA GLN A 28 -7.61 -2.97 -8.94
C GLN A 28 -6.69 -2.78 -7.73
N PHE A 29 -5.54 -3.45 -7.72
CA PHE A 29 -4.56 -3.29 -6.65
C PHE A 29 -4.00 -1.87 -6.58
N LEU A 30 -3.62 -1.28 -7.71
CA LEU A 30 -3.15 0.10 -7.76
C LEU A 30 -4.24 1.08 -7.31
N ALA A 31 -5.48 0.90 -7.76
CA ALA A 31 -6.60 1.72 -7.31
C ALA A 31 -6.79 1.64 -5.79
N HIS A 32 -6.68 0.42 -5.22
CA HIS A 32 -6.78 0.24 -3.78
C HIS A 32 -5.62 0.91 -3.03
N LEU A 33 -4.39 0.78 -3.53
CA LEU A 33 -3.24 1.48 -2.96
C LEU A 33 -3.39 3.00 -3.03
N THR A 34 -3.95 3.52 -4.12
CA THR A 34 -4.26 4.96 -4.25
C THR A 34 -5.26 5.40 -3.19
N THR A 35 -6.34 4.64 -2.98
CA THR A 35 -7.32 4.96 -1.92
C THR A 35 -6.70 4.93 -0.52
N LEU A 36 -5.84 3.95 -0.24
CA LEU A 36 -5.12 3.88 1.04
C LEU A 36 -4.17 5.07 1.22
N TRP A 37 -3.50 5.47 0.14
CA TRP A 37 -2.61 6.62 0.12
C TRP A 37 -3.37 7.93 0.41
N GLU A 38 -4.50 8.14 -0.25
CA GLU A 38 -5.36 9.32 -0.02
C GLU A 38 -5.87 9.36 1.43
N GLY A 39 -6.35 8.23 1.96
CA GLY A 39 -6.76 8.15 3.37
C GLY A 39 -5.61 8.39 4.35
N ALA A 40 -4.38 8.00 4.01
CA ALA A 40 -3.20 8.30 4.81
C ALA A 40 -2.85 9.80 4.80
N LEU A 41 -3.06 10.50 3.68
CA LEU A 41 -2.91 11.96 3.61
C LEU A 41 -3.94 12.67 4.48
N ASP A 42 -5.18 12.20 4.51
CA ASP A 42 -6.24 12.76 5.38
C ASP A 42 -5.90 12.55 6.86
N ALA A 43 -5.46 11.34 7.23
CA ALA A 43 -5.01 11.06 8.57
C ALA A 43 -3.80 11.94 8.95
N ARG A 44 -2.88 12.17 8.00
CA ARG A 44 -1.72 13.04 8.20
C ARG A 44 -2.15 14.50 8.43
N LEU A 45 -3.10 15.02 7.65
CA LEU A 45 -3.67 16.36 7.84
C LEU A 45 -4.24 16.55 9.24
N GLY A 46 -4.92 15.52 9.78
CA GLY A 46 -5.46 15.53 11.14
C GLY A 46 -4.37 15.61 12.22
N MET A 47 -3.16 15.12 11.94
CA MET A 47 -2.02 15.20 12.87
C MET A 47 -1.22 16.48 12.74
N ALA A 48 -0.98 16.93 11.51
CA ALA A 48 -0.20 18.12 11.21
C ALA A 48 -0.65 18.72 9.88
N SER A 49 -1.03 20.00 9.91
CA SER A 49 -1.56 20.70 8.74
C SER A 49 -0.51 21.06 7.69
N HIS A 50 0.78 21.07 8.08
CA HIS A 50 1.91 21.42 7.24
C HIS A 50 3.07 20.43 7.41
N SER A 51 3.93 20.36 6.41
CA SER A 51 5.13 19.51 6.39
C SER A 51 6.35 20.32 5.98
N PRO A 52 7.53 20.09 6.60
CA PRO A 52 8.79 20.67 6.11
C PRO A 52 9.21 20.12 4.74
N VAL A 53 8.60 19.01 4.31
CA VAL A 53 8.83 18.42 2.98
C VAL A 53 7.90 19.08 1.98
N ALA A 54 8.44 19.92 1.10
CA ALA A 54 7.67 20.75 0.17
C ALA A 54 6.66 19.96 -0.69
N VAL A 55 7.03 18.79 -1.22
CA VAL A 55 6.10 17.97 -2.01
C VAL A 55 4.91 17.48 -1.18
N LEU A 56 5.15 17.09 0.07
CA LEU A 56 4.07 16.66 0.96
C LEU A 56 3.23 17.86 1.40
N ASP A 57 3.85 19.01 1.68
CA ASP A 57 3.15 20.24 2.05
C ASP A 57 2.19 20.70 0.94
N HIS A 58 2.62 20.66 -0.32
CA HIS A 58 1.74 20.95 -1.46
C HIS A 58 0.57 19.98 -1.58
N LEU A 59 0.77 18.68 -1.31
CA LEU A 59 -0.31 17.69 -1.32
C LEU A 59 -1.31 17.94 -0.17
N LEU A 60 -0.82 18.25 1.03
CA LEU A 60 -1.64 18.59 2.19
C LEU A 60 -2.43 19.89 1.94
N ASP A 61 -1.81 20.90 1.34
CA ASP A 61 -2.46 22.16 0.96
C ASP A 61 -3.57 21.96 -0.07
N ALA A 62 -3.32 21.17 -1.12
CA ALA A 62 -4.33 20.85 -2.12
C ALA A 62 -5.53 20.14 -1.47
N ARG A 63 -5.25 19.14 -0.62
CA ARG A 63 -6.26 18.37 0.08
C ARG A 63 -7.08 19.20 1.08
N ARG A 64 -6.46 20.19 1.73
CA ARG A 64 -7.16 21.15 2.60
C ARG A 64 -8.12 22.03 1.82
N LYS A 65 -7.74 22.46 0.60
CA LYS A 65 -8.62 23.24 -0.27
C LYS A 65 -9.84 22.44 -0.71
N GLU A 66 -9.65 21.15 -1.05
CA GLU A 66 -10.74 20.25 -1.43
C GLU A 66 -11.73 19.98 -0.28
N GLY A 67 -11.29 20.02 0.98
CA GLY A 67 -12.16 19.86 2.16
C GLY A 67 -12.79 21.16 2.68
N GLY A 68 -12.52 22.30 2.05
CA GLY A 68 -12.93 23.64 2.48
C GLY A 68 -14.00 24.32 1.62
N GLU A 69 -14.62 23.59 0.68
CA GLU A 69 -15.78 24.04 -0.13
C GLU A 69 -17.11 23.48 0.39
#